data_AF-A0A8H6IN06-F1
#
_entry.id   AF-A0A8H6IN06-F1
#
_cell.length_a   1.000
_cell.length_b   1.000
_cell.length_c   1.000
_cell.angle_alpha   90.00
_cell.angle_beta   90.00
_cell.angle_gamma   90.00
#
_symmetry.space_group_name_H-M   'P 1'
#
loop_
_entity.id
_entity.type
_entity.pdbx_description
1 polymer ?
#
loop_
_entity_poly.entity_id
_entity_poly.type
_entity_poly.pdbx_seq_one_letter_code
_entity_poly.pdbx_strand_id
1 'polypeptide(L)'
;MMSPFEQPKGLPSRLALFFLTSSFLLSHIAFAASLKPSDCVGTVTSFPNCENLDAILTKCNKVKGKQASIDCFCPQEVLDAYVGCKGEARQCVLGNDFDSFFDKEIANWHDACDPYLKQPATTPTVAAPTATLEMAECRSYAESCAALSRATAACTSSFKRPADVTSCRCESSLISLASVCEIDGSSRCLMQTPVTSEVWEFKNCDAARTFSDDDPVFADIAAKYLDPNGNFR
;
A
#
# COMPACT_ATOMS: atom_id res chain seq x y z
N MET A 1 -0.69 5.81 14.64
CA MET A 1 0.23 6.94 14.40
C MET A 1 1.42 6.42 13.64
N MET A 2 1.34 6.41 12.30
CA MET A 2 2.50 6.17 11.44
C MET A 2 3.16 7.53 11.18
N SER A 3 4.45 7.63 11.46
CA SER A 3 5.22 8.86 11.31
C SER A 3 5.24 9.32 9.85
N PRO A 4 4.96 10.60 9.58
CA PRO A 4 5.23 11.20 8.29
C PRO A 4 6.73 11.44 8.15
N PHE A 5 7.32 11.00 7.03
CA PHE A 5 8.65 11.44 6.63
C PHE A 5 8.62 12.96 6.42
N GLU A 6 9.25 13.70 7.33
CA GLU A 6 9.49 15.15 7.20
C GLU A 6 10.36 15.42 5.98
N GLN A 7 9.85 16.20 5.03
CA GLN A 7 10.68 16.89 4.03
C GLN A 7 11.12 18.26 4.58
N PRO A 8 12.42 18.63 4.50
CA PRO A 8 12.83 19.99 4.80
C PRO A 8 12.40 20.95 3.67
N LYS A 9 11.74 22.04 4.08
CA LYS A 9 11.27 23.16 3.24
C LYS A 9 12.43 24.01 2.72
N GLY A 10 12.21 24.65 1.57
CA GLY A 10 13.22 25.18 0.67
C GLY A 10 13.94 26.49 1.03
N LEU A 11 14.86 26.91 0.14
CA LEU A 11 15.15 28.31 -0.24
C LEU A 11 16.10 28.32 -1.49
N PRO A 12 16.37 29.48 -2.15
CA PRO A 12 15.90 29.78 -3.49
C PRO A 12 16.99 29.77 -4.59
N SER A 13 16.49 29.88 -5.82
CA SER A 13 17.20 30.06 -7.07
C SER A 13 18.19 31.25 -7.09
N ARG A 14 19.32 31.02 -7.79
CA ARG A 14 20.29 31.94 -8.44
C ARG A 14 21.69 31.97 -7.83
N LEU A 15 22.61 31.21 -8.45
CA LEU A 15 23.79 31.78 -9.14
C LEU A 15 24.45 30.66 -9.95
N ALA A 16 24.50 30.84 -11.26
CA ALA A 16 25.32 30.03 -12.15
C ALA A 16 26.79 30.37 -11.92
N LEU A 17 27.64 29.36 -11.75
CA LEU A 17 29.04 29.46 -12.14
C LEU A 17 29.56 28.09 -12.57
N PHE A 18 29.86 28.00 -13.87
CA PHE A 18 30.50 26.87 -14.51
C PHE A 18 31.84 26.55 -13.85
N PHE A 19 31.95 25.37 -13.25
CA PHE A 19 33.23 24.66 -13.12
C PHE A 19 33.12 23.34 -13.89
N LEU A 20 33.69 23.35 -15.09
CA LEU A 20 34.02 22.16 -15.87
C LEU A 20 35.13 21.40 -15.15
N THR A 21 34.76 20.56 -14.19
CA THR A 21 35.64 19.50 -13.70
C THR A 21 34.85 18.21 -13.63
N SER A 22 35.36 17.22 -14.36
CA SER A 22 35.00 15.81 -14.36
C SER A 22 34.63 15.27 -12.97
N SER A 23 33.37 15.41 -12.61
CA SER A 23 32.72 14.72 -11.51
C SER A 23 31.61 13.86 -12.10
N PHE A 24 32.02 12.74 -12.72
CA PHE A 24 31.27 11.49 -12.61
C PHE A 24 31.31 11.08 -11.12
N LEU A 25 30.73 11.91 -10.26
CA LEU A 25 30.33 11.47 -8.93
C LEU A 25 29.17 10.54 -9.23
N LEU A 26 29.51 9.25 -9.26
CA LEU A 26 28.60 8.21 -8.84
C LEU A 26 27.96 8.72 -7.54
N SER A 27 26.77 9.31 -7.66
CA SER A 27 25.85 9.35 -6.54
C SER A 27 25.70 7.88 -6.17
N HIS A 28 26.35 7.48 -5.09
CA HIS A 28 26.16 6.18 -4.48
C HIS A 28 24.74 6.20 -3.96
N ILE A 29 23.79 5.90 -4.83
CA ILE A 29 22.45 5.56 -4.43
C ILE A 29 22.57 4.16 -3.83
N ALA A 30 22.99 4.12 -2.57
CA ALA A 30 22.81 2.96 -1.73
C ALA A 30 21.31 2.83 -1.48
N PHE A 31 20.58 2.22 -2.43
CA PHE A 31 19.28 1.64 -2.14
C PHE A 31 19.52 0.40 -1.29
N ALA A 32 19.64 0.60 0.02
CA ALA A 32 19.55 -0.47 1.01
C ALA A 32 18.08 -0.72 1.42
N ALA A 33 17.13 -0.32 0.56
CA ALA A 33 15.73 -0.68 0.71
C ALA A 33 15.44 -1.82 -0.27
N SER A 34 14.92 -2.94 0.23
CA SER A 34 14.41 -3.99 -0.64
C SER A 34 13.36 -3.37 -1.57
N LEU A 35 13.48 -3.62 -2.88
CA LEU A 35 12.48 -3.21 -3.87
C LEU A 35 11.18 -4.00 -3.75
N LYS A 36 11.17 -5.04 -2.91
CA LYS A 36 10.00 -5.80 -2.54
C LYS A 36 9.26 -5.09 -1.40
N PRO A 37 7.99 -4.72 -1.58
CA PRO A 37 7.16 -4.26 -0.46
C PRO A 37 7.07 -5.34 0.62
N SER A 38 7.18 -4.95 1.90
CA SER A 38 7.17 -5.91 3.02
C SER A 38 5.83 -6.60 3.20
N ASP A 39 4.74 -5.89 2.91
CA ASP A 39 3.36 -6.35 3.08
C ASP A 39 2.54 -5.92 1.86
N CYS A 40 1.93 -6.91 1.20
CA CYS A 40 1.07 -6.67 0.05
C CYS A 40 -0.39 -6.80 0.43
N VAL A 41 -1.17 -5.80 0.03
CA VAL A 41 -2.62 -5.78 0.16
C VAL A 41 -3.27 -6.48 -1.03
N GLY A 42 -2.65 -6.40 -2.21
CA GLY A 42 -3.08 -7.14 -3.39
C GLY A 42 -2.71 -8.63 -3.36
N THR A 43 -3.21 -9.36 -4.35
CA THR A 43 -3.09 -10.84 -4.41
C THR A 43 -1.76 -11.33 -4.98
N VAL A 44 -0.84 -10.42 -5.32
CA VAL A 44 0.46 -10.79 -5.89
C VAL A 44 1.39 -11.30 -4.78
N THR A 45 1.95 -12.49 -4.99
CA THR A 45 2.80 -13.20 -4.03
C THR A 45 4.27 -13.28 -4.45
N SER A 46 4.58 -12.92 -5.70
CA SER A 46 5.94 -12.94 -6.25
C SER A 46 6.26 -11.61 -6.94
N PHE A 47 7.55 -11.24 -6.91
CA PHE A 47 8.06 -9.97 -7.44
C PHE A 47 9.24 -10.19 -8.39
N PRO A 48 9.11 -11.04 -9.43
CA PRO A 48 10.24 -11.42 -10.27
C PRO A 48 10.94 -10.22 -10.93
N ASN A 49 10.23 -9.15 -11.29
CA ASN A 49 10.86 -7.96 -11.87
C ASN A 49 11.61 -7.14 -10.82
N CYS A 50 11.06 -6.97 -9.61
CA CYS A 50 11.79 -6.32 -8.52
C CYS A 50 12.99 -7.14 -8.04
N GLU A 51 12.87 -8.46 -7.99
CA GLU A 51 13.97 -9.38 -7.66
C GLU A 51 15.07 -9.31 -8.73
N ASN A 52 14.70 -9.29 -10.01
CA ASN A 52 15.66 -9.12 -11.10
C ASN A 52 16.35 -7.75 -11.03
N LEU A 53 15.58 -6.67 -10.78
CA LEU A 53 16.13 -5.33 -10.64
C LEU A 53 17.13 -5.26 -9.48
N ASP A 54 16.79 -5.80 -8.31
CA ASP A 54 17.69 -5.84 -7.15
C ASP A 54 18.99 -6.61 -7.46
N ALA A 55 18.88 -7.74 -8.16
CA ALA A 55 20.03 -8.53 -8.60
C ALA A 55 20.92 -7.76 -9.58
N ILE A 56 20.34 -7.07 -10.55
CA ILE A 56 21.05 -6.21 -11.51
C ILE A 56 21.76 -5.08 -10.77
N LEU A 57 21.05 -4.33 -9.93
CA LEU A 57 21.63 -3.20 -9.19
C LEU A 57 22.78 -3.68 -8.29
N THR A 58 22.58 -4.77 -7.56
CA THR A 58 23.62 -5.37 -6.69
C THR A 58 24.86 -5.79 -7.49
N LYS A 59 24.66 -6.37 -8.68
CA LYS A 59 25.75 -6.78 -9.58
C LYS A 59 26.47 -5.57 -10.17
N CYS A 60 25.74 -4.63 -10.76
CA CYS A 60 26.30 -3.49 -11.49
C CYS A 60 26.96 -2.46 -10.58
N ASN A 61 26.49 -2.28 -9.34
CA ASN A 61 27.14 -1.42 -8.35
C ASN A 61 28.56 -1.88 -7.96
N LYS A 62 28.90 -3.15 -8.21
CA LYS A 62 30.25 -3.70 -7.97
C LYS A 62 31.18 -3.50 -9.17
N VAL A 63 30.65 -3.17 -10.35
CA VAL A 63 31.43 -2.95 -11.56
C VAL A 63 32.26 -1.67 -11.44
N LYS A 64 33.49 -1.72 -11.95
CA LYS A 64 34.41 -0.58 -11.97
C LYS A 64 34.76 -0.24 -13.42
N GLY A 65 34.94 1.05 -13.68
CA GLY A 65 35.25 1.57 -15.01
C GLY A 65 34.00 2.03 -15.76
N LYS A 66 34.15 3.14 -16.49
CA LYS A 66 33.03 3.82 -17.16
C LYS A 66 32.31 2.91 -18.16
N GLN A 67 33.05 2.32 -19.09
CA GLN A 67 32.45 1.48 -20.14
C GLN A 67 31.75 0.25 -19.55
N ALA A 68 32.41 -0.46 -18.63
CA ALA A 68 31.80 -1.61 -17.97
C ALA A 68 30.54 -1.25 -17.17
N SER A 69 30.48 -0.04 -16.60
CA SER A 69 29.27 0.44 -15.91
C SER A 69 28.13 0.72 -16.90
N ILE A 70 28.44 1.38 -18.04
CA ILE A 70 27.46 1.60 -19.12
C ILE A 70 26.94 0.26 -19.64
N ASP A 71 27.84 -0.68 -19.93
CA ASP A 71 27.48 -2.02 -20.42
C ASP A 71 26.61 -2.82 -19.43
N CYS A 72 26.71 -2.51 -18.12
CA CYS A 72 25.93 -3.18 -17.08
C CYS A 72 24.57 -2.51 -16.83
N PHE A 73 24.53 -1.18 -16.76
CA PHE A 73 23.31 -0.43 -16.40
C PHE A 73 22.43 -0.05 -17.59
N CYS A 74 23.00 0.14 -18.78
CA CYS A 74 22.26 0.59 -19.97
C CYS A 74 21.64 -0.49 -20.88
N PRO A 75 21.69 -1.80 -20.58
CA PRO A 75 20.84 -2.75 -21.29
C PRO A 75 19.34 -2.46 -21.11
N GLN A 76 18.56 -2.73 -22.16
CA GLN A 76 17.09 -2.67 -22.15
C GLN A 76 16.49 -3.47 -20.98
N GLU A 77 17.11 -4.59 -20.60
CA GLU A 77 16.70 -5.43 -19.47
C GLU A 77 16.61 -4.65 -18.15
N VAL A 78 17.47 -3.64 -17.93
CA VAL A 78 17.44 -2.83 -16.71
C VAL A 78 16.23 -1.89 -16.71
N LEU A 79 15.92 -1.28 -17.86
CA LEU A 79 14.71 -0.47 -18.03
C LEU A 79 13.45 -1.31 -17.86
N ASP A 80 13.42 -2.50 -18.48
CA ASP A 80 12.31 -3.44 -18.37
C ASP A 80 12.09 -3.87 -16.92
N ALA A 81 13.18 -4.10 -16.16
CA ALA A 81 13.10 -4.44 -14.75
C ALA A 81 12.55 -3.27 -13.88
N TYR A 82 12.93 -2.02 -14.16
CA TYR A 82 12.31 -0.85 -13.52
C TYR A 82 10.81 -0.74 -13.81
N VAL A 83 10.42 -0.85 -15.08
CA VAL A 83 9.03 -0.76 -15.51
C VAL A 83 8.19 -1.93 -14.96
N GLY A 84 8.76 -3.13 -14.97
CA GLY A 84 8.13 -4.34 -14.44
C GLY A 84 7.96 -4.25 -12.91
N CYS A 85 9.00 -3.83 -12.19
CA CYS A 85 8.93 -3.68 -10.74
C CYS A 85 7.92 -2.60 -10.33
N LYS A 86 7.81 -1.49 -11.09
CA LYS A 86 6.72 -0.52 -10.92
C LYS A 86 5.34 -1.18 -11.05
N GLY A 87 5.15 -2.02 -12.05
CA GLY A 87 3.92 -2.78 -12.27
C GLY A 87 3.59 -3.71 -11.11
N GLU A 88 4.57 -4.45 -10.60
CA GLU A 88 4.40 -5.34 -9.44
C GLU A 88 4.09 -4.58 -8.16
N ALA A 89 4.76 -3.44 -7.92
CA ALA A 89 4.46 -2.57 -6.79
C ALA A 89 3.00 -2.09 -6.84
N ARG A 90 2.52 -1.65 -8.01
CA ARG A 90 1.11 -1.28 -8.21
C ARG A 90 0.12 -2.40 -7.91
N GLN A 91 0.46 -3.65 -8.25
CA GLN A 91 -0.37 -4.79 -7.89
C GLN A 91 -0.35 -5.09 -6.40
N CYS A 92 0.79 -4.90 -5.75
CA CYS A 92 0.95 -5.17 -4.33
C CYS A 92 0.21 -4.15 -3.45
N VAL A 93 0.30 -2.86 -3.75
CA VAL A 93 -0.37 -1.80 -2.97
C VAL A 93 -1.74 -1.40 -3.50
N LEU A 94 -2.16 -1.94 -4.66
CA LEU A 94 -3.41 -1.60 -5.32
C LEU A 94 -3.55 -0.10 -5.56
N GLY A 95 -2.46 0.53 -6.00
CA GLY A 95 -2.35 1.97 -6.08
C GLY A 95 -1.07 2.43 -6.77
N ASN A 96 -0.91 3.74 -6.87
CA ASN A 96 0.19 4.39 -7.57
C ASN A 96 1.21 5.03 -6.61
N ASP A 97 1.19 4.65 -5.32
CA ASP A 97 1.98 5.32 -4.27
C ASP A 97 3.49 5.33 -4.55
N PHE A 98 3.99 4.33 -5.26
CA PHE A 98 5.41 4.22 -5.63
C PHE A 98 5.73 4.75 -7.02
N ASP A 99 4.74 5.23 -7.78
CA ASP A 99 4.94 5.63 -9.18
C ASP A 99 6.00 6.71 -9.31
N SER A 100 5.95 7.73 -8.45
CA SER A 100 6.92 8.84 -8.50
C SER A 100 8.37 8.37 -8.29
N PHE A 101 8.56 7.31 -7.50
CA PHE A 101 9.88 6.74 -7.28
C PHE A 101 10.38 6.04 -8.56
N PHE A 102 9.58 5.13 -9.12
CA PHE A 102 9.96 4.41 -10.33
C PHE A 102 10.07 5.32 -11.56
N ASP A 103 9.19 6.31 -11.70
CA ASP A 103 9.25 7.28 -12.80
C ASP A 103 10.52 8.10 -12.77
N LYS A 104 11.00 8.46 -11.56
CA LYS A 104 12.29 9.13 -11.41
C LYS A 104 13.44 8.23 -11.81
N GLU A 105 13.46 6.96 -11.40
CA GLU A 105 14.55 6.05 -11.76
C GLU A 105 14.54 5.67 -13.25
N ILE A 106 13.37 5.53 -13.86
CA ILE A 106 13.22 5.37 -15.32
C ILE A 106 13.76 6.60 -16.05
N ALA A 107 13.44 7.81 -15.59
CA ALA A 107 13.99 9.04 -16.16
C ALA A 107 15.51 9.12 -15.99
N ASN A 108 16.04 8.79 -14.81
CA ASN A 108 17.48 8.73 -14.56
C ASN A 108 18.18 7.74 -15.49
N TRP A 109 17.55 6.59 -15.75
CA TRP A 109 18.06 5.60 -16.67
C TRP A 109 18.14 6.17 -18.10
N HIS A 110 17.08 6.81 -18.59
CA HIS A 110 17.09 7.45 -19.91
C HIS A 110 18.16 8.53 -20.02
N ASP A 111 18.24 9.44 -19.05
CA ASP A 111 19.24 10.51 -19.01
C ASP A 111 20.68 9.96 -19.04
N ALA A 112 20.92 8.84 -18.35
CA ALA A 112 22.23 8.22 -18.27
C ALA A 112 22.57 7.36 -19.50
N CYS A 113 21.58 6.69 -20.10
CA CYS A 113 21.81 5.60 -21.04
C CYS A 113 21.49 5.94 -22.48
N ASP A 114 20.48 6.78 -22.76
CA ASP A 114 20.09 7.15 -24.12
C ASP A 114 21.27 7.63 -25.00
N PRO A 115 22.25 8.42 -24.49
CA PRO A 115 23.41 8.82 -25.28
C PRO A 115 24.32 7.66 -25.74
N TYR A 116 24.20 6.48 -25.13
CA TYR A 116 25.04 5.31 -25.39
C TYR A 116 24.30 4.19 -26.12
N LEU A 117 22.98 4.31 -26.31
CA LEU A 117 22.20 3.30 -27.00
C LEU A 117 22.37 3.41 -28.52
N LYS A 118 22.53 2.26 -29.18
CA LYS A 118 22.56 2.17 -30.66
C LYS A 118 21.18 2.33 -31.29
N GLN A 119 20.15 1.98 -30.54
CA GLN A 119 18.75 2.09 -30.92
C GLN A 119 17.98 2.72 -29.76
N PRO A 120 16.94 3.51 -30.02
CA PRO A 120 16.10 4.05 -28.95
C PRO A 120 15.56 2.92 -28.08
N ALA A 121 15.57 3.12 -26.77
CA ALA A 121 14.95 2.19 -25.84
C ALA A 121 13.43 2.11 -26.09
N THR A 122 12.86 0.93 -25.91
CA THR A 122 11.41 0.75 -25.91
C THR A 122 10.92 0.72 -24.47
N THR A 123 10.07 1.64 -24.05
CA THR A 123 9.49 1.57 -22.70
C THR A 123 8.22 0.72 -22.76
N PRO A 124 8.19 -0.48 -22.12
CA PRO A 124 6.97 -1.29 -22.10
C PRO A 124 5.85 -0.59 -21.32
N THR A 125 4.60 -1.02 -21.57
CA THR A 125 3.46 -0.51 -20.82
C THR A 125 3.48 -1.06 -19.39
N VAL A 126 3.40 -0.18 -18.40
CA VAL A 126 3.33 -0.57 -16.98
C VAL A 126 1.94 -1.15 -16.71
N ALA A 127 1.87 -2.30 -16.03
CA ALA A 127 0.60 -2.84 -15.56
C ALA A 127 -0.14 -1.82 -14.67
N ALA A 128 -1.43 -1.63 -14.92
CA ALA A 128 -2.30 -0.85 -14.04
C ALA A 128 -2.68 -1.70 -12.81
N PRO A 129 -2.92 -1.09 -11.63
CA PRO A 129 -3.42 -1.82 -10.46
C PRO A 129 -4.67 -2.65 -10.80
N THR A 130 -4.76 -3.88 -10.30
CA THR A 130 -5.94 -4.75 -10.50
C THR A 130 -7.17 -4.26 -9.74
N ALA A 131 -6.96 -3.48 -8.68
CA ALA A 131 -7.96 -2.72 -7.98
C ALA A 131 -7.34 -1.40 -7.49
N THR A 132 -8.18 -0.47 -7.06
CA THR A 132 -7.72 0.80 -6.46
C THR A 132 -8.15 0.84 -5.00
N LEU A 133 -7.16 1.01 -4.13
CA LEU A 133 -7.39 1.22 -2.71
C LEU A 133 -7.79 2.69 -2.46
N GLU A 134 -9.00 2.91 -1.95
CA GLU A 134 -9.46 4.24 -1.57
C GLU A 134 -8.85 4.64 -0.23
N MET A 135 -7.61 5.14 -0.26
CA MET A 135 -6.81 5.46 0.94
C MET A 135 -7.51 6.41 1.92
N ALA A 136 -8.35 7.31 1.42
CA ALA A 136 -9.17 8.20 2.26
C ALA A 136 -10.25 7.42 3.03
N GLU A 137 -10.89 6.46 2.37
CA GLU A 137 -11.89 5.57 2.95
C GLU A 137 -11.23 4.64 3.98
N CYS A 138 -10.08 4.06 3.64
CA CYS A 138 -9.31 3.24 4.56
C CYS A 138 -8.83 3.98 5.82
N ARG A 139 -8.52 5.27 5.69
CA ARG A 139 -8.24 6.12 6.86
C ARG A 139 -9.47 6.27 7.75
N SER A 140 -10.65 6.50 7.18
CA SER A 140 -11.91 6.60 7.91
C SER A 140 -12.25 5.30 8.65
N TYR A 141 -11.99 4.14 8.03
CA TYR A 141 -12.15 2.84 8.68
C TYR A 141 -11.16 2.63 9.82
N ALA A 142 -9.89 3.00 9.64
CA ALA A 142 -8.90 2.95 10.71
C ALA A 142 -9.27 3.86 11.91
N GLU A 143 -9.86 5.03 11.66
CA GLU A 143 -10.38 5.92 12.70
C GLU A 143 -11.56 5.28 13.45
N SER A 144 -12.44 4.57 12.73
CA SER A 144 -13.55 3.80 13.31
C SER A 144 -13.04 2.65 14.19
N CYS A 145 -12.00 1.93 13.75
CA CYS A 145 -11.31 0.93 14.57
C CYS A 145 -10.71 1.51 15.85
N ALA A 146 -10.06 2.68 15.75
CA ALA A 146 -9.51 3.34 16.92
C ALA A 146 -10.63 3.80 17.88
N ALA A 147 -11.77 4.25 17.36
CA ALA A 147 -12.94 4.60 18.17
C ALA A 147 -13.55 3.37 18.87
N LEU A 148 -13.70 2.25 18.16
CA LEU A 148 -14.16 0.98 18.72
C LEU A 148 -13.27 0.53 19.88
N SER A 149 -11.95 0.52 19.67
CA SER A 149 -10.98 0.13 20.69
C SER A 149 -11.11 0.98 21.96
N ARG A 150 -11.22 2.31 21.81
CA ARG A 150 -11.43 3.24 22.93
C ARG A 150 -12.76 2.98 23.64
N ALA A 151 -13.84 2.78 22.89
CA ALA A 151 -15.17 2.54 23.46
C ALA A 151 -15.24 1.21 24.24
N THR A 152 -14.66 0.14 23.69
CA THR A 152 -14.56 -1.16 24.36
C THR A 152 -13.72 -1.08 25.64
N ALA A 153 -12.62 -0.34 25.62
CA ALA A 153 -11.82 -0.08 26.82
C ALA A 153 -12.61 0.74 27.87
N ALA A 154 -13.40 1.73 27.44
CA ALA A 154 -14.27 2.50 28.31
C ALA A 154 -15.36 1.62 28.97
N CYS A 155 -15.99 0.71 28.23
CA CYS A 155 -16.94 -0.26 28.81
C CYS A 155 -16.27 -1.12 29.88
N THR A 156 -15.09 -1.66 29.58
CA THR A 156 -14.37 -2.56 30.49
C THR A 156 -13.89 -1.84 31.76
N SER A 157 -13.54 -0.56 31.66
CA SER A 157 -13.08 0.24 32.81
C SER A 157 -14.22 0.82 33.64
N SER A 158 -15.36 1.10 33.03
CA SER A 158 -16.52 1.71 33.72
C SER A 158 -17.34 0.69 34.50
N PHE A 159 -17.33 -0.58 34.08
CA PHE A 159 -18.18 -1.61 34.65
C PHE A 159 -17.36 -2.77 35.23
N LYS A 160 -17.74 -3.23 36.43
CA LYS A 160 -17.07 -4.36 37.12
C LYS A 160 -17.76 -5.70 36.89
N ARG A 161 -19.06 -5.70 36.60
CA ARG A 161 -19.82 -6.93 36.35
C ARG A 161 -19.74 -7.28 34.87
N PRO A 162 -19.48 -8.56 34.51
CA PRO A 162 -19.43 -8.98 33.11
C PRO A 162 -20.69 -8.64 32.32
N ALA A 163 -21.88 -8.78 32.92
CA ALA A 163 -23.14 -8.46 32.26
C ALA A 163 -23.26 -6.97 31.87
N ASP A 164 -22.75 -6.07 32.71
CA ASP A 164 -22.81 -4.62 32.46
C ASP A 164 -21.78 -4.21 31.38
N VAL A 165 -20.61 -4.86 31.37
CA VAL A 165 -19.62 -4.73 30.27
C VAL A 165 -20.24 -5.21 28.96
N THR A 166 -20.91 -6.36 28.96
CA THR A 166 -21.60 -6.88 27.77
C THR A 166 -22.67 -5.92 27.29
N SER A 167 -23.54 -5.43 28.19
CA SER A 167 -24.58 -4.46 27.82
C SER A 167 -23.98 -3.20 27.18
N CYS A 168 -22.92 -2.64 27.76
CA CYS A 168 -22.23 -1.47 27.21
C CYS A 168 -21.64 -1.74 25.81
N ARG A 169 -21.03 -2.90 25.61
CA ARG A 169 -20.47 -3.29 24.30
C ARG A 169 -21.54 -3.59 23.25
N CYS A 170 -22.74 -3.92 23.68
CA CYS A 170 -23.90 -4.17 22.82
C CYS A 170 -24.74 -2.92 22.53
N GLU A 171 -24.27 -1.74 22.94
CA GLU A 171 -24.83 -0.48 22.47
C GLU A 171 -24.69 -0.38 20.94
N SER A 172 -25.73 0.13 20.27
CA SER A 172 -25.79 0.19 18.81
C SER A 172 -24.59 0.90 18.20
N SER A 173 -24.12 1.99 18.84
CA SER A 173 -22.95 2.74 18.41
C SER A 173 -21.65 1.90 18.39
N LEU A 174 -21.47 0.95 19.32
CA LEU A 174 -20.29 0.08 19.32
C LEU A 174 -20.42 -1.04 18.28
N ILE A 175 -21.64 -1.55 18.06
CA ILE A 175 -21.90 -2.53 17.00
C ILE A 175 -21.65 -1.90 15.62
N SER A 176 -22.10 -0.67 15.38
CA SER A 176 -21.81 0.05 14.13
C SER A 176 -20.31 0.28 13.94
N LEU A 177 -19.59 0.69 14.99
CA LEU A 177 -18.13 0.83 14.94
C LEU A 177 -17.42 -0.51 14.65
N ALA A 178 -17.92 -1.63 15.20
CA ALA A 178 -17.42 -2.96 14.91
C ALA A 178 -17.68 -3.39 13.47
N SER A 179 -18.85 -3.09 12.91
CA SER A 179 -19.15 -3.34 11.49
C SER A 179 -18.16 -2.62 10.58
N VAL A 180 -18.03 -1.30 10.76
CA VAL A 180 -17.17 -0.47 9.90
C VAL A 180 -15.70 -0.86 10.06
N CYS A 181 -15.25 -1.13 11.29
CA CYS A 181 -13.87 -1.52 11.52
C CYS A 181 -13.54 -2.92 10.98
N GLU A 182 -14.26 -3.94 11.45
CA GLU A 182 -13.86 -5.33 11.30
C GLU A 182 -14.39 -5.95 10.00
N ILE A 183 -15.48 -5.41 9.44
CA ILE A 183 -16.10 -5.91 8.20
C ILE A 183 -15.68 -5.04 7.01
N ASP A 184 -16.00 -3.75 7.05
CA ASP A 184 -15.70 -2.85 5.93
C ASP A 184 -14.19 -2.63 5.80
N GLY A 185 -13.48 -2.39 6.90
CA GLY A 185 -12.02 -2.29 6.91
C GLY A 185 -11.32 -3.54 6.36
N SER A 186 -11.74 -4.73 6.79
CA SER A 186 -11.19 -5.99 6.29
C SER A 186 -11.43 -6.19 4.79
N SER A 187 -12.67 -5.96 4.33
CA SER A 187 -13.02 -6.19 2.93
C SER A 187 -12.46 -5.13 1.97
N ARG A 188 -12.47 -3.85 2.38
CA ARG A 188 -12.12 -2.72 1.52
C ARG A 188 -10.66 -2.33 1.60
N CYS A 189 -9.99 -2.61 2.71
CA CYS A 189 -8.62 -2.13 2.95
C CYS A 189 -7.59 -3.22 3.12
N LEU A 190 -8.01 -4.39 3.58
CA LEU A 190 -7.13 -5.56 3.69
C LEU A 190 -7.36 -6.56 2.55
N MET A 191 -8.41 -6.35 1.75
CA MET A 191 -8.84 -7.28 0.69
C MET A 191 -9.06 -8.70 1.22
N GLN A 192 -9.55 -8.79 2.47
CA GLN A 192 -9.82 -10.04 3.17
C GLN A 192 -11.31 -10.28 3.26
N THR A 193 -11.73 -11.54 3.22
CA THR A 193 -13.10 -11.92 3.54
C THR A 193 -13.32 -11.74 5.04
N PRO A 194 -14.23 -10.85 5.47
CA PRO A 194 -14.47 -10.64 6.89
C PRO A 194 -15.15 -11.86 7.53
N VAL A 195 -14.74 -12.21 8.75
CA VAL A 195 -15.31 -13.34 9.50
C VAL A 195 -16.11 -12.79 10.69
N THR A 196 -17.39 -12.51 10.48
CA THR A 196 -18.27 -11.89 11.49
C THR A 196 -18.41 -12.72 12.77
N SER A 197 -18.25 -14.04 12.69
CA SER A 197 -18.26 -14.94 13.85
C SER A 197 -17.06 -14.76 14.79
N GLU A 198 -16.00 -14.10 14.33
CA GLU A 198 -14.83 -13.73 15.12
C GLU A 198 -14.96 -12.33 15.73
N VAL A 199 -15.90 -11.50 15.23
CA VAL A 199 -16.18 -10.18 15.79
C VAL A 199 -17.02 -10.32 17.06
N TRP A 200 -16.48 -9.83 18.18
CA TRP A 200 -17.07 -10.05 19.50
C TRP A 200 -18.50 -9.51 19.59
N GLU A 201 -18.76 -8.32 19.06
CA GLU A 201 -20.07 -7.65 19.07
C GLU A 201 -21.11 -8.50 18.33
N PHE A 202 -20.76 -9.01 17.15
CA PHE A 202 -21.64 -9.87 16.33
C PHE A 202 -21.89 -11.24 16.96
N LYS A 203 -20.91 -11.74 17.71
CA LYS A 203 -21.04 -13.02 18.43
C LYS A 203 -21.94 -12.91 19.67
N ASN A 204 -21.84 -11.82 20.42
CA ASN A 204 -22.37 -11.72 21.79
C ASN A 204 -23.57 -10.78 21.95
N CYS A 205 -23.88 -9.94 20.96
CA CYS A 205 -24.98 -8.98 21.05
C CYS A 205 -26.16 -9.43 20.20
N ASP A 206 -27.33 -9.64 20.81
CA ASP A 206 -28.54 -9.99 20.06
C ASP A 206 -28.96 -8.87 19.10
N ALA A 207 -28.73 -7.61 19.48
CA ALA A 207 -28.93 -6.47 18.58
C ALA A 207 -28.11 -6.62 17.30
N ALA A 208 -26.86 -7.12 17.39
CA ALA A 208 -25.98 -7.41 16.24
C ALA A 208 -26.56 -8.48 15.30
N ARG A 209 -27.43 -9.36 15.82
CA ARG A 209 -28.15 -10.38 15.06
C ARG A 209 -29.45 -9.88 14.45
N THR A 210 -29.98 -8.74 14.91
CA THR A 210 -31.18 -8.10 14.34
C THR A 210 -30.86 -7.05 13.27
N PHE A 211 -29.59 -6.67 13.10
CA PHE A 211 -29.14 -5.85 11.94
C PHE A 211 -29.27 -6.59 10.60
N SER A 212 -29.65 -7.88 10.60
CA SER A 212 -30.00 -8.63 9.40
C SER A 212 -31.32 -8.22 8.75
N ASP A 213 -32.27 -7.64 9.51
CA ASP A 213 -33.68 -7.67 9.06
C ASP A 213 -34.37 -6.30 8.88
N ASP A 214 -33.97 -5.18 9.53
CA ASP A 214 -34.82 -3.95 9.50
C ASP A 214 -34.10 -2.56 9.48
N ASP A 215 -32.78 -2.46 9.32
CA ASP A 215 -32.07 -1.16 9.29
C ASP A 215 -31.69 -0.73 7.85
N PRO A 216 -32.13 0.45 7.35
CA PRO A 216 -31.85 0.89 5.97
C PRO A 216 -30.36 1.11 5.65
N VAL A 217 -29.50 1.32 6.65
CA VAL A 217 -28.04 1.41 6.43
C VAL A 217 -27.44 0.02 6.26
N PHE A 218 -27.99 -1.00 6.93
CA PHE A 218 -27.56 -2.39 6.81
C PHE A 218 -28.23 -3.11 5.64
N ALA A 219 -29.40 -2.67 5.18
CA ALA A 219 -30.02 -3.20 3.95
C ALA A 219 -29.09 -3.03 2.73
N ASP A 220 -28.32 -1.95 2.67
CA ASP A 220 -27.34 -1.70 1.62
C ASP A 220 -26.09 -2.59 1.76
N ILE A 221 -25.69 -2.94 2.99
CA ILE A 221 -24.58 -3.86 3.28
C ILE A 221 -25.01 -5.32 3.06
N ALA A 222 -26.16 -5.74 3.60
CA ALA A 222 -26.74 -7.07 3.45
C ALA A 222 -27.08 -7.39 1.98
N ALA A 223 -27.65 -6.45 1.22
CA ALA A 223 -27.90 -6.66 -0.21
C ALA A 223 -26.60 -6.78 -1.04
N LYS A 224 -25.52 -6.15 -0.58
CA LYS A 224 -24.22 -6.13 -1.26
C LYS A 224 -23.38 -7.38 -0.97
N TYR A 225 -23.56 -8.00 0.19
CA TYR A 225 -22.68 -9.06 0.65
C TYR A 225 -23.38 -10.37 1.01
N LEU A 226 -24.70 -10.39 1.21
CA LEU A 226 -25.46 -11.59 1.56
C LEU A 226 -26.38 -12.03 0.40
N ASP A 227 -26.54 -13.34 0.27
CA ASP A 227 -27.55 -13.99 -0.55
C ASP A 227 -28.92 -13.92 0.17
N PRO A 228 -30.02 -14.22 -0.53
CA PRO A 228 -31.37 -14.17 0.06
C PRO A 228 -31.59 -15.15 1.23
N ASN A 229 -30.65 -16.07 1.49
CA ASN A 229 -30.68 -17.01 2.60
C ASN A 229 -29.79 -16.56 3.78
N GLY A 230 -29.20 -15.35 3.70
CA GLY A 230 -28.29 -14.81 4.71
C GLY A 230 -26.87 -15.38 4.65
N ASN A 231 -26.49 -16.07 3.57
CA ASN A 231 -25.11 -16.55 3.35
C ASN A 231 -24.34 -15.55 2.50
N PHE A 232 -23.04 -15.37 2.75
CA PHE A 232 -22.25 -14.44 1.93
C PHE A 232 -22.11 -14.91 0.46
N ARG A 233 -22.26 -13.97 -0.49
CA ARG A 233 -22.05 -14.21 -1.94
C ARG A 233 -20.58 -14.23 -2.32
#